data_AF-A0A4Q5TRH4-F1
#
_entry.id   AF-A0A4Q5TRH4-F1
#
_cell.length_a   1.000
_cell.length_b   1.000
_cell.length_c   1.000
_cell.angle_alpha   90.00
_cell.angle_beta   90.00
_cell.angle_gamma   90.00
#
_symmetry.space_group_name_H-M   'P 1'
#
loop_
_entity.id
_entity.type
_entity.pdbx_description
1 polymer ?
#
loop_
_entity_poly.entity_id
_entity_poly.type
_entity_poly.pdbx_seq_one_letter_code
_entity_poly.pdbx_strand_id
1 'polypeptide(L)'
;PTVGVFTNLGEAHSEGFADLSLKAVEKARLFTHTGAIVYNANNQVLAAAVQNMIAGATGAGESDIEVTNNKNDNRKLVDWKYDQAASLSIMSGTSDGHSITLTAEWNGGINNGSRIISISVPFTDRASEENAISCWGVMLQMGYDNKVIAERMKNLQPVNMRLEVKQGINNCIVINDSYSADPDSLQIALAFMQQQSQGRSKTVILSDFLQSSSSDTVLYQEILDSLADQQVAELLAIGPRISAAITALAGHTPVSLRITCYEVTDQFLRSFRASAFRDQIILVKGARVFHFEEIARLFEFKRHQTLLEINLRAIVHNVKFYQERLKPATKIMAMVKAFAYGAGGAEIAGILQFHQVDYLGVAYADEGVELRKAGIKLPVMVINPEPASFESIIDYNLEPDLYSMELLDAFEQFVRQEGLPGYPVHLEIETGMNRLGFEASQVDTLADKISQSPWLKVQSVFSHLAASEDGAEDDYTRIQFESYQEAVKKIAAKIRYPFIRHISNSAAIMRLPELELDMVRLGIGLYGID
;
A
#
# COMPACT_ATOMS: atom_id res chain seq x y z
N PRO A 1 -29.46 -26.85 -12.00
CA PRO A 1 -29.12 -26.69 -10.55
C PRO A 1 -30.30 -27.17 -9.70
N THR A 2 -30.11 -27.63 -8.46
CA THR A 2 -31.22 -28.07 -7.61
C THR A 2 -32.09 -26.90 -7.12
N VAL A 3 -31.45 -25.78 -6.78
CA VAL A 3 -32.10 -24.50 -6.41
C VAL A 3 -31.55 -23.39 -7.31
N GLY A 4 -32.43 -22.59 -7.90
CA GLY A 4 -32.09 -21.35 -8.59
C GLY A 4 -32.31 -20.14 -7.69
N VAL A 5 -31.47 -19.12 -7.82
CA VAL A 5 -31.63 -17.84 -7.12
C VAL A 5 -31.72 -16.74 -8.16
N PHE A 6 -32.83 -16.01 -8.16
CA PHE A 6 -33.03 -14.84 -9.01
C PHE A 6 -32.98 -13.60 -8.11
N THR A 7 -31.80 -12.98 -8.03
CA THR A 7 -31.48 -11.92 -7.06
C THR A 7 -32.13 -10.58 -7.42
N ASN A 8 -31.55 -9.86 -8.36
CA ASN A 8 -31.96 -8.55 -8.80
C ASN A 8 -31.78 -8.38 -10.31
N LEU A 9 -32.31 -7.28 -10.82
CA LEU A 9 -32.27 -6.92 -12.23
C LEU A 9 -31.92 -5.44 -12.32
N GLY A 10 -30.71 -5.13 -12.77
CA GLY A 10 -30.21 -3.77 -13.02
C GLY A 10 -29.72 -3.61 -14.46
N GLU A 11 -29.02 -2.52 -14.76
CA GLU A 11 -28.63 -2.17 -16.14
C GLU A 11 -27.48 -3.01 -16.73
N ALA A 12 -26.71 -3.71 -15.89
CA ALA A 12 -25.59 -4.54 -16.36
C ALA A 12 -26.01 -5.60 -17.39
N HIS A 13 -25.39 -5.60 -18.58
CA HIS A 13 -25.76 -6.44 -19.72
C HIS A 13 -27.17 -6.17 -20.30
N SER A 14 -27.64 -4.92 -20.29
CA SER A 14 -28.86 -4.52 -21.02
C SER A 14 -28.67 -4.47 -22.54
N GLU A 15 -27.41 -4.49 -23.03
CA GLU A 15 -27.09 -4.55 -24.47
C GLU A 15 -27.75 -5.78 -25.13
N GLY A 16 -28.62 -5.52 -26.12
CA GLY A 16 -29.38 -6.54 -26.84
C GLY A 16 -30.80 -6.79 -26.34
N PHE A 17 -31.24 -6.12 -25.26
CA PHE A 17 -32.61 -6.18 -24.77
C PHE A 17 -33.33 -4.84 -24.97
N ALA A 18 -34.60 -4.89 -25.40
CA ALA A 18 -35.41 -3.69 -25.59
C ALA A 18 -35.85 -3.06 -24.26
N ASP A 19 -36.04 -3.88 -23.22
CA ASP A 19 -36.39 -3.46 -21.88
C ASP A 19 -35.96 -4.49 -20.83
N LEU A 20 -36.10 -4.11 -19.56
CA LEU A 20 -35.82 -4.98 -18.41
C LEU A 20 -36.74 -6.20 -18.34
N SER A 21 -37.96 -6.14 -18.87
CA SER A 21 -38.90 -7.27 -18.87
C SER A 21 -38.39 -8.41 -19.74
N LEU A 22 -37.89 -8.10 -20.94
CA LEU A 22 -37.31 -9.07 -21.86
C LEU A 22 -36.05 -9.72 -21.27
N LYS A 23 -35.20 -8.91 -20.63
CA LYS A 23 -34.01 -9.37 -19.91
C LYS A 23 -34.37 -10.30 -18.75
N ALA A 24 -35.43 -9.99 -18.01
CA ALA A 24 -35.91 -10.81 -16.91
C ALA A 24 -36.43 -12.17 -17.41
N VAL A 25 -37.18 -12.18 -18.51
CA VAL A 25 -37.65 -13.41 -19.17
C VAL A 25 -36.48 -14.27 -19.66
N GLU A 26 -35.46 -13.66 -20.27
CA GLU A 26 -34.29 -14.41 -20.74
C GLU A 26 -33.49 -15.01 -19.59
N LYS A 27 -33.26 -14.24 -18.51
CA LYS A 27 -32.62 -14.75 -17.29
C LYS A 27 -33.45 -15.85 -16.62
N ALA A 28 -34.78 -15.76 -16.66
CA ALA A 28 -35.66 -16.78 -16.09
C ALA A 28 -35.43 -18.16 -16.75
N ARG A 29 -35.02 -18.21 -18.03
CA ARG A 29 -34.72 -19.48 -18.73
C ARG A 29 -33.60 -20.28 -18.07
N LEU A 30 -32.72 -19.67 -17.29
CA LEU A 30 -31.70 -20.37 -16.50
C LEU A 30 -32.30 -21.33 -15.45
N PHE A 31 -33.57 -21.15 -15.11
CA PHE A 31 -34.28 -21.90 -14.06
C PHE A 31 -35.28 -22.93 -14.60
N THR A 32 -35.28 -23.22 -15.91
CA THR A 32 -36.18 -24.20 -16.54
C THR A 32 -36.06 -25.61 -15.96
N HIS A 33 -34.87 -25.97 -15.47
CA HIS A 33 -34.57 -27.30 -14.94
C HIS A 33 -34.25 -27.30 -13.44
N THR A 34 -34.64 -26.28 -12.68
CA THR A 34 -34.43 -26.25 -11.23
C THR A 34 -35.57 -26.92 -10.48
N GLY A 35 -35.31 -27.43 -9.26
CA GLY A 35 -36.35 -27.98 -8.39
C GLY A 35 -37.00 -26.94 -7.47
N ALA A 36 -36.30 -25.83 -7.21
CA ALA A 36 -36.82 -24.69 -6.48
C ALA A 36 -36.24 -23.37 -7.01
N ILE A 37 -36.94 -22.27 -6.77
CA ILE A 37 -36.53 -20.91 -7.16
C ILE A 37 -36.75 -19.97 -5.98
N VAL A 38 -35.68 -19.31 -5.58
CA VAL A 38 -35.71 -18.24 -4.57
C VAL A 38 -35.60 -16.90 -5.29
N TYR A 39 -36.50 -15.96 -5.00
CA TYR A 39 -36.51 -14.68 -5.70
C TYR A 39 -37.09 -13.52 -4.89
N ASN A 40 -36.62 -12.31 -5.22
CA ASN A 40 -37.14 -11.06 -4.66
C ASN A 40 -38.46 -10.67 -5.35
N ALA A 41 -39.58 -10.85 -4.65
CA ALA A 41 -40.89 -10.54 -5.20
C ALA A 41 -41.35 -9.08 -4.94
N ASN A 42 -40.52 -8.25 -4.29
CA ASN A 42 -40.71 -6.80 -4.32
C ASN A 42 -40.40 -6.20 -5.70
N ASN A 43 -39.55 -6.87 -6.50
CA ASN A 43 -39.32 -6.48 -7.89
C ASN A 43 -40.43 -7.07 -8.78
N GLN A 44 -41.36 -6.22 -9.23
CA GLN A 44 -42.52 -6.64 -10.03
C GLN A 44 -42.14 -7.27 -11.37
N VAL A 45 -41.08 -6.76 -12.03
CA VAL A 45 -40.59 -7.28 -13.32
C VAL A 45 -40.06 -8.70 -13.15
N LEU A 46 -39.29 -8.93 -12.09
CA LEU A 46 -38.75 -10.24 -11.75
C LEU A 46 -39.86 -11.21 -11.36
N ALA A 47 -40.78 -10.79 -10.49
CA ALA A 47 -41.94 -11.59 -10.08
C ALA A 47 -42.78 -12.01 -11.30
N ALA A 48 -43.05 -11.08 -12.22
CA ALA A 48 -43.77 -11.38 -13.47
C ALA A 48 -43.01 -12.38 -14.34
N ALA A 49 -41.68 -12.24 -14.50
CA ALA A 49 -40.88 -13.17 -15.28
C ALA A 49 -40.89 -14.61 -14.71
N VAL A 50 -40.81 -14.76 -13.38
CA VAL A 50 -40.89 -16.07 -12.72
C VAL A 50 -42.29 -16.68 -12.90
N GLN A 51 -43.35 -15.89 -12.73
CA GLN A 51 -44.73 -16.36 -12.92
C GLN A 51 -45.01 -16.77 -14.37
N ASN A 52 -44.57 -15.97 -15.34
CA ASN A 52 -44.72 -16.27 -16.78
C ASN A 52 -44.01 -17.56 -17.18
N MET A 53 -42.81 -17.80 -16.62
CA MET A 53 -42.05 -19.03 -16.86
C MET A 53 -42.77 -20.27 -16.33
N ILE A 54 -43.46 -20.17 -15.19
CA ILE A 54 -44.22 -21.28 -14.60
C ILE A 54 -45.52 -21.53 -15.37
N ALA A 55 -46.17 -20.46 -15.81
CA ALA A 55 -47.37 -20.50 -16.63
C ALA A 55 -47.15 -21.07 -18.05
N GLY A 56 -45.90 -21.35 -18.44
CA GLY A 56 -45.54 -21.91 -19.75
C GLY A 56 -45.55 -20.89 -20.89
N ALA A 57 -45.59 -19.59 -20.59
CA ALA A 57 -45.63 -18.54 -21.60
C ALA A 57 -44.23 -18.30 -22.20
N THR A 58 -43.96 -18.89 -23.36
CA THR A 58 -42.78 -18.58 -24.16
C THR A 58 -43.13 -17.54 -25.24
N GLY A 59 -42.87 -16.26 -24.97
CA GLY A 59 -42.89 -15.23 -26.02
C GLY A 59 -43.15 -13.82 -25.51
N ALA A 60 -42.19 -12.91 -25.73
CA ALA A 60 -42.43 -11.48 -25.76
C ALA A 60 -42.77 -11.12 -27.21
N GLY A 61 -44.05 -10.90 -27.49
CA GLY A 61 -44.55 -10.49 -28.81
C GLY A 61 -46.07 -10.42 -28.78
N GLU A 62 -46.62 -9.23 -29.02
CA GLU A 62 -48.04 -9.01 -29.20
C GLU A 62 -48.58 -9.90 -30.34
N SER A 63 -49.57 -10.74 -30.02
CA SER A 63 -50.74 -11.14 -30.82
C SER A 63 -51.14 -12.61 -30.82
N ASP A 64 -50.35 -13.55 -30.27
CA ASP A 64 -50.80 -14.94 -30.09
C ASP A 64 -50.15 -15.59 -28.86
N ILE A 65 -50.73 -15.34 -27.67
CA ILE A 65 -50.35 -16.03 -26.44
C ILE A 65 -51.23 -17.28 -26.31
N GLU A 66 -50.75 -18.43 -26.78
CA GLU A 66 -51.31 -19.72 -26.36
C GLU A 66 -50.82 -20.04 -24.94
N VAL A 67 -51.67 -19.76 -23.96
CA VAL A 67 -51.47 -20.15 -22.56
C VAL A 67 -51.61 -21.67 -22.43
N THR A 68 -50.50 -22.39 -22.56
CA THR A 68 -50.47 -23.81 -22.14
C THR A 68 -50.21 -23.86 -20.63
N ASN A 69 -51.29 -23.85 -19.84
CA ASN A 69 -51.23 -24.08 -18.40
C ASN A 69 -50.45 -25.37 -18.10
N ASN A 70 -49.18 -25.24 -17.71
CA ASN A 70 -48.36 -26.39 -17.36
C ASN A 70 -48.69 -26.84 -15.93
N LYS A 71 -49.85 -27.50 -15.78
CA LYS A 71 -50.38 -28.02 -14.50
C LYS A 71 -49.46 -29.02 -13.78
N ASN A 72 -48.31 -29.38 -14.36
CA ASN A 72 -47.33 -30.32 -13.83
C ASN A 72 -46.00 -29.66 -13.39
N ASP A 73 -45.94 -28.33 -13.32
CA ASP A 73 -44.75 -27.66 -12.78
C ASP A 73 -44.69 -27.79 -11.24
N ASN A 74 -43.97 -28.80 -10.76
CA ASN A 74 -43.79 -29.11 -9.34
C ASN A 74 -42.64 -28.32 -8.68
N ARG A 75 -42.15 -27.25 -9.31
CA ARG A 75 -41.08 -26.41 -8.75
C ARG A 75 -41.55 -25.70 -7.48
N LYS A 76 -40.72 -25.73 -6.43
CA LYS A 76 -40.99 -24.99 -5.19
C LYS A 76 -40.58 -23.53 -5.34
N LEU A 77 -41.52 -22.63 -5.14
CA LEU A 77 -41.26 -21.19 -5.15
C LEU A 77 -41.05 -20.71 -3.72
N VAL A 78 -39.99 -19.92 -3.54
CA VAL A 78 -39.66 -19.28 -2.27
C VAL A 78 -39.46 -17.80 -2.56
N ASP A 79 -40.56 -17.08 -2.57
CA ASP A 79 -40.58 -15.64 -2.71
C ASP A 79 -40.34 -14.96 -1.36
N TRP A 80 -39.65 -13.81 -1.39
CA TRP A 80 -39.53 -12.95 -0.22
C TRP A 80 -39.97 -11.53 -0.54
N LYS A 81 -40.59 -10.87 0.44
CA LYS A 81 -41.12 -9.50 0.35
C LYS A 81 -41.01 -8.76 1.67
N TYR A 82 -40.94 -7.43 1.60
CA TYR A 82 -41.13 -6.56 2.77
C TYR A 82 -42.60 -6.24 2.96
N ASP A 83 -43.07 -6.27 4.21
CA ASP A 83 -44.40 -5.80 4.64
C ASP A 83 -45.61 -6.39 3.88
N GLN A 84 -45.42 -7.53 3.20
CA GLN A 84 -46.42 -8.25 2.43
C GLN A 84 -46.26 -9.75 2.63
N ALA A 85 -47.36 -10.48 2.51
CA ALA A 85 -47.35 -11.94 2.60
C ALA A 85 -46.55 -12.56 1.44
N ALA A 86 -45.58 -13.38 1.81
CA ALA A 86 -44.71 -14.16 0.94
C ALA A 86 -44.31 -15.47 1.65
N SER A 87 -43.57 -16.35 0.94
CA SER A 87 -42.96 -17.52 1.56
C SER A 87 -42.04 -17.13 2.72
N LEU A 88 -41.30 -16.04 2.56
CA LEU A 88 -40.53 -15.36 3.60
C LEU A 88 -40.93 -13.88 3.67
N SER A 89 -41.76 -13.52 4.65
CA SER A 89 -42.29 -12.16 4.81
C SER A 89 -41.41 -11.37 5.78
N ILE A 90 -40.65 -10.40 5.29
CA ILE A 90 -39.75 -9.57 6.12
C ILE A 90 -40.58 -8.51 6.84
N MET A 91 -40.55 -8.55 8.17
CA MET A 91 -41.37 -7.70 9.05
C MET A 91 -40.63 -6.44 9.51
N SER A 92 -39.31 -6.56 9.73
CA SER A 92 -38.49 -5.43 10.19
C SER A 92 -37.00 -5.72 9.99
N GLY A 93 -36.25 -4.69 9.61
CA GLY A 93 -34.79 -4.62 9.70
C GLY A 93 -34.38 -3.53 10.69
N THR A 94 -33.62 -3.90 11.72
CA THR A 94 -33.05 -2.95 12.69
C THR A 94 -31.54 -2.95 12.56
N SER A 95 -30.96 -1.77 12.38
CA SER A 95 -29.51 -1.58 12.26
C SER A 95 -28.95 -0.93 13.51
N ASP A 96 -27.84 -1.45 14.02
CA ASP A 96 -27.05 -0.85 15.11
C ASP A 96 -25.84 -0.04 14.59
N GLY A 97 -25.75 0.14 13.26
CA GLY A 97 -24.64 0.81 12.58
C GLY A 97 -23.48 -0.11 12.17
N HIS A 98 -23.44 -1.36 12.64
CA HIS A 98 -22.44 -2.37 12.24
C HIS A 98 -23.08 -3.65 11.69
N SER A 99 -24.28 -3.97 12.13
CA SER A 99 -25.03 -5.15 11.73
C SER A 99 -26.50 -4.82 11.52
N ILE A 100 -27.18 -5.62 10.70
CA ILE A 100 -28.64 -5.58 10.56
C ILE A 100 -29.25 -6.85 11.14
N THR A 101 -30.26 -6.68 11.97
CA THR A 101 -31.09 -7.77 12.49
C THR A 101 -32.41 -7.76 11.75
N LEU A 102 -32.66 -8.84 11.01
CA LEU A 102 -33.86 -9.06 10.22
C LEU A 102 -34.80 -10.02 10.95
N THR A 103 -36.07 -9.64 11.05
CA THR A 103 -37.13 -10.51 11.55
C THR A 103 -38.12 -10.80 10.42
N ALA A 104 -38.47 -12.06 10.25
CA ALA A 104 -39.36 -12.51 9.19
C ALA A 104 -40.32 -13.59 9.67
N GLU A 105 -41.44 -13.66 8.97
CA GLU A 105 -42.40 -14.75 9.07
C GLU A 105 -42.13 -15.77 7.95
N TRP A 106 -41.86 -17.03 8.32
CA TRP A 106 -41.64 -18.12 7.37
C TRP A 106 -42.89 -18.98 7.21
N ASN A 107 -43.40 -19.00 5.99
CA ASN A 107 -44.62 -19.70 5.59
C ASN A 107 -44.37 -20.92 4.68
N GLY A 108 -43.13 -21.12 4.20
CA GLY A 108 -42.78 -22.11 3.17
C GLY A 108 -42.35 -23.51 3.64
N GLY A 109 -42.55 -23.88 4.92
CA GLY A 109 -42.05 -25.14 5.49
C GLY A 109 -42.88 -26.39 5.14
N ILE A 110 -42.22 -27.54 4.95
CA ILE A 110 -42.87 -28.84 4.63
C ILE A 110 -43.67 -29.41 5.81
N ASN A 111 -43.53 -28.89 7.05
CA ASN A 111 -44.33 -29.31 8.20
C ASN A 111 -44.49 -28.13 9.18
N ASN A 112 -45.75 -27.89 9.60
CA ASN A 112 -46.21 -27.03 10.71
C ASN A 112 -45.97 -25.51 10.62
N GLY A 113 -47.07 -24.79 10.32
CA GLY A 113 -47.35 -23.44 10.83
C GLY A 113 -46.45 -22.30 10.36
N SER A 114 -47.02 -21.09 10.30
CA SER A 114 -46.21 -19.88 10.25
C SER A 114 -45.31 -19.82 11.49
N ARG A 115 -44.05 -19.44 11.31
CA ARG A 115 -43.11 -19.22 12.41
C ARG A 115 -42.36 -17.91 12.23
N ILE A 116 -42.23 -17.16 13.31
CA ILE A 116 -41.38 -15.98 13.37
C ILE A 116 -39.95 -16.44 13.58
N ILE A 117 -39.06 -15.99 12.70
CA ILE A 117 -37.64 -16.31 12.68
C ILE A 117 -36.84 -15.04 12.51
N SER A 118 -35.59 -15.06 12.97
CA SER A 118 -34.69 -13.92 12.85
C SER A 118 -33.28 -14.34 12.50
N ILE A 119 -32.56 -13.44 11.84
CA ILE A 119 -31.13 -13.54 11.54
C ILE A 119 -30.46 -12.19 11.82
N SER A 120 -29.16 -12.22 12.10
CA SER A 120 -28.30 -11.04 12.17
C SER A 120 -27.20 -11.20 11.14
N VAL A 121 -26.92 -10.12 10.42
CA VAL A 121 -25.97 -10.08 9.31
C VAL A 121 -24.98 -8.94 9.57
N PRO A 122 -23.65 -9.17 9.47
CA PRO A 122 -22.61 -8.19 9.79
C PRO A 122 -22.40 -7.16 8.67
N PHE A 123 -23.48 -6.72 8.01
CA PHE A 123 -23.49 -5.71 6.95
C PHE A 123 -24.65 -4.74 7.19
N THR A 124 -24.52 -3.51 6.71
CA THR A 124 -25.53 -2.46 6.87
C THR A 124 -26.05 -1.90 5.55
N ASP A 125 -25.46 -2.29 4.42
CA ASP A 125 -25.89 -1.83 3.10
C ASP A 125 -27.07 -2.67 2.58
N ARG A 126 -27.93 -2.02 1.80
CA ARG A 126 -29.16 -2.61 1.26
C ARG A 126 -28.89 -3.79 0.33
N ALA A 127 -27.81 -3.76 -0.46
CA ALA A 127 -27.52 -4.84 -1.41
C ALA A 127 -27.14 -6.13 -0.66
N SER A 128 -26.31 -6.01 0.39
CA SER A 128 -25.96 -7.13 1.27
C SER A 128 -27.17 -7.66 2.04
N GLU A 129 -28.07 -6.79 2.48
CA GLU A 129 -29.35 -7.17 3.10
C GLU A 129 -30.20 -8.03 2.15
N GLU A 130 -30.46 -7.55 0.92
CA GLU A 130 -31.27 -8.28 -0.07
C GLU A 130 -30.63 -9.63 -0.47
N ASN A 131 -29.29 -9.67 -0.57
CA ASN A 131 -28.55 -10.91 -0.82
C ASN A 131 -28.64 -11.88 0.38
N ALA A 132 -28.54 -11.38 1.60
CA ALA A 132 -28.67 -12.19 2.81
C ALA A 132 -30.07 -12.78 2.94
N ILE A 133 -31.12 -12.02 2.63
CA ILE A 133 -32.51 -12.52 2.61
C ILE A 133 -32.66 -13.64 1.56
N SER A 134 -32.11 -13.44 0.36
CA SER A 134 -32.14 -14.48 -0.69
C SER A 134 -31.41 -15.75 -0.24
N CYS A 135 -30.24 -15.62 0.40
CA CYS A 135 -29.50 -16.74 0.97
C CYS A 135 -30.26 -17.45 2.10
N TRP A 136 -30.96 -16.67 2.94
CA TRP A 136 -31.82 -17.19 4.00
C TRP A 136 -32.95 -18.06 3.43
N GLY A 137 -33.63 -17.58 2.39
CA GLY A 137 -34.66 -18.34 1.67
C GLY A 137 -34.14 -19.65 1.09
N VAL A 138 -32.93 -19.66 0.51
CA VAL A 138 -32.27 -20.89 0.01
C VAL A 138 -32.04 -21.89 1.14
N MET A 139 -31.48 -21.46 2.27
CA MET A 139 -31.17 -22.36 3.38
C MET A 139 -32.44 -22.92 4.04
N LEU A 140 -33.49 -22.10 4.19
CA LEU A 140 -34.79 -22.56 4.67
C LEU A 140 -35.40 -23.60 3.73
N GLN A 141 -35.31 -23.37 2.41
CA GLN A 141 -35.77 -24.29 1.37
C GLN A 141 -35.00 -25.62 1.38
N MET A 142 -33.71 -25.58 1.69
CA MET A 142 -32.87 -26.77 1.86
C MET A 142 -33.13 -27.51 3.18
N GLY A 143 -34.02 -26.99 4.05
CA GLY A 143 -34.41 -27.63 5.29
C GLY A 143 -33.48 -27.37 6.48
N TYR A 144 -32.61 -26.36 6.41
CA TYR A 144 -31.78 -25.98 7.56
C TYR A 144 -32.63 -25.35 8.67
N ASP A 145 -32.30 -25.68 9.92
CA ASP A 145 -32.90 -25.05 11.10
C ASP A 145 -32.47 -23.59 11.20
N ASN A 146 -33.40 -22.70 11.52
CA ASN A 146 -33.12 -21.26 11.59
C ASN A 146 -32.04 -20.92 12.64
N LYS A 147 -31.90 -21.70 13.72
CA LYS A 147 -30.83 -21.49 14.71
C LYS A 147 -29.45 -21.66 14.08
N VAL A 148 -29.30 -22.66 13.22
CA VAL A 148 -28.04 -22.91 12.49
C VAL A 148 -27.80 -21.80 11.47
N ILE A 149 -28.84 -21.38 10.76
CA ILE A 149 -28.76 -20.28 9.80
C ILE A 149 -28.35 -18.98 10.50
N ALA A 150 -29.04 -18.60 11.57
CA ALA A 150 -28.77 -17.38 12.32
C ALA A 150 -27.34 -17.33 12.87
N GLU A 151 -26.81 -18.45 13.34
CA GLU A 151 -25.42 -18.52 13.81
C GLU A 151 -24.40 -18.39 12.67
N ARG A 152 -24.69 -18.96 11.50
CA ARG A 152 -23.80 -18.84 10.33
C ARG A 152 -23.85 -17.45 9.68
N MET A 153 -25.02 -16.81 9.64
CA MET A 153 -25.18 -15.47 9.06
C MET A 153 -24.32 -14.41 9.77
N LYS A 154 -24.12 -14.53 11.08
CA LYS A 154 -23.22 -13.64 11.85
C LYS A 154 -21.76 -13.71 11.41
N ASN A 155 -21.35 -14.84 10.83
CA ASN A 155 -19.96 -15.10 10.45
C ASN A 155 -19.67 -14.75 8.98
N LEU A 156 -20.66 -14.22 8.24
CA LEU A 156 -20.46 -13.80 6.86
C LEU A 156 -19.33 -12.77 6.79
N GLN A 157 -18.43 -12.99 5.84
CA GLN A 157 -17.31 -12.08 5.58
C GLN A 157 -17.64 -11.25 4.33
N PRO A 158 -17.20 -9.99 4.26
CA PRO A 158 -17.24 -9.22 3.02
C PRO A 158 -16.53 -9.99 1.90
N VAL A 159 -17.04 -9.89 0.69
CA VAL A 159 -16.29 -10.39 -0.48
C VAL A 159 -15.17 -9.39 -0.76
N ASN A 160 -13.92 -9.86 -0.75
CA ASN A 160 -12.75 -9.02 -1.09
C ASN A 160 -13.01 -8.27 -2.42
N MET A 161 -12.62 -6.99 -2.49
CA MET A 161 -12.82 -6.09 -3.65
C MET A 161 -14.24 -5.52 -3.88
N ARG A 162 -15.18 -5.64 -2.93
CA ARG A 162 -16.48 -4.92 -2.98
C ARG A 162 -16.64 -3.99 -1.79
N LEU A 163 -16.71 -2.68 -2.05
CA LEU A 163 -16.81 -1.61 -1.04
C LEU A 163 -15.87 -1.80 0.15
N GLU A 164 -14.68 -2.34 -0.10
CA GLU A 164 -13.73 -2.73 0.94
C GLU A 164 -13.05 -1.47 1.48
N VAL A 165 -13.37 -1.10 2.72
CA VAL A 165 -12.73 0.03 3.40
C VAL A 165 -11.38 -0.40 3.95
N LYS A 166 -10.32 0.24 3.46
CA LYS A 166 -8.96 0.07 3.95
C LYS A 166 -8.41 1.37 4.49
N GLN A 167 -7.57 1.27 5.51
CA GLN A 167 -6.74 2.40 5.90
C GLN A 167 -5.69 2.61 4.81
N GLY A 168 -5.55 3.86 4.37
CA GLY A 168 -4.62 4.24 3.32
C GLY A 168 -3.36 4.92 3.84
N ILE A 169 -2.41 5.18 2.94
CA ILE A 169 -1.26 6.06 3.19
C ILE A 169 -1.69 7.46 3.64
N ASN A 170 -0.84 8.18 4.37
CA ASN A 170 -1.02 9.61 4.70
C ASN A 170 -2.39 9.98 5.32
N ASN A 171 -2.91 9.14 6.22
CA ASN A 171 -4.22 9.31 6.86
C ASN A 171 -5.42 9.33 5.89
N CYS A 172 -5.23 8.73 4.71
CA CYS A 172 -6.33 8.50 3.79
C CYS A 172 -7.16 7.27 4.19
N ILE A 173 -8.40 7.23 3.69
CA ILE A 173 -9.25 6.04 3.71
C ILE A 173 -9.45 5.62 2.25
N VAL A 174 -9.30 4.34 1.95
CA VAL A 174 -9.48 3.80 0.60
C VAL A 174 -10.71 2.93 0.60
N ILE A 175 -11.66 3.19 -0.29
CA ILE A 175 -12.78 2.30 -0.56
C ILE A 175 -12.47 1.60 -1.88
N ASN A 176 -12.17 0.31 -1.80
CA ASN A 176 -11.84 -0.50 -2.96
C ASN A 176 -13.09 -1.22 -3.49
N ASP A 177 -13.55 -0.81 -4.67
CA ASP A 177 -14.68 -1.37 -5.40
C ASP A 177 -14.31 -1.64 -6.88
N SER A 178 -13.12 -2.22 -7.08
CA SER A 178 -12.50 -2.40 -8.40
C SER A 178 -12.94 -3.66 -9.17
N TYR A 179 -14.02 -4.33 -8.75
CA TYR A 179 -14.45 -5.61 -9.35
C TYR A 179 -15.33 -5.43 -10.59
N SER A 180 -16.19 -4.42 -10.60
CA SER A 180 -17.11 -4.11 -11.70
C SER A 180 -17.38 -2.61 -11.78
N ALA A 181 -17.53 -2.09 -12.99
CA ALA A 181 -17.92 -0.71 -13.25
C ALA A 181 -19.24 -0.68 -14.04
N ASP A 182 -20.32 -0.34 -13.34
CA ASP A 182 -21.62 0.00 -13.89
C ASP A 182 -22.18 1.23 -13.14
N PRO A 183 -23.06 2.05 -13.75
CA PRO A 183 -23.51 3.30 -13.16
C PRO A 183 -24.29 3.10 -11.85
N ASP A 184 -25.12 2.06 -11.77
CA ASP A 184 -25.90 1.74 -10.57
C ASP A 184 -24.97 1.44 -9.39
N SER A 185 -23.95 0.61 -9.62
CA SER A 185 -22.97 0.29 -8.57
C SER A 185 -22.05 1.47 -8.23
N LEU A 186 -21.87 2.45 -9.12
CA LEU A 186 -21.16 3.68 -8.79
C LEU A 186 -21.97 4.52 -7.80
N GLN A 187 -23.28 4.66 -7.99
CA GLN A 187 -24.14 5.40 -7.06
C GLN A 187 -24.08 4.82 -5.64
N ILE A 188 -24.12 3.50 -5.53
CA ILE A 188 -24.00 2.80 -4.24
C ILE A 188 -22.64 3.12 -3.59
N ALA A 189 -21.55 3.07 -4.37
CA ALA A 189 -20.21 3.34 -3.88
C ALA A 189 -20.03 4.80 -3.43
N LEU A 190 -20.61 5.76 -4.15
CA LEU A 190 -20.59 7.18 -3.78
C LEU A 190 -21.40 7.44 -2.50
N ALA A 191 -22.59 6.86 -2.38
CA ALA A 191 -23.40 6.98 -1.16
C ALA A 191 -22.67 6.38 0.06
N PHE A 192 -21.98 5.24 -0.13
CA PHE A 192 -21.16 4.64 0.91
C PHE A 192 -19.95 5.52 1.27
N MET A 193 -19.25 6.06 0.27
CA MET A 193 -18.16 7.03 0.49
C MET A 193 -18.63 8.26 1.27
N GLN A 194 -19.82 8.78 0.97
CA GLN A 194 -20.40 9.91 1.68
C GLN A 194 -20.53 9.63 3.18
N GLN A 195 -21.04 8.46 3.55
CA GLN A 195 -21.18 8.02 4.94
C GLN A 195 -19.82 7.84 5.65
N GLN A 196 -18.82 7.33 4.93
CA GLN A 196 -17.49 7.06 5.47
C GLN A 196 -16.54 8.28 5.45
N SER A 197 -16.92 9.37 4.77
CA SER A 197 -16.04 10.51 4.52
C SER A 197 -15.51 11.17 5.80
N GLN A 198 -16.32 11.21 6.88
CA GLN A 198 -15.97 11.85 8.15
C GLN A 198 -15.38 13.27 7.98
N GLY A 199 -15.85 14.02 6.98
CA GLY A 199 -15.37 15.38 6.67
C GLY A 199 -14.07 15.45 5.85
N ARG A 200 -13.48 14.32 5.44
CA ARG A 200 -12.32 14.28 4.53
C ARG A 200 -12.69 14.73 3.12
N SER A 201 -11.70 15.27 2.40
CA SER A 201 -11.84 15.58 0.98
C SER A 201 -12.01 14.29 0.18
N LYS A 202 -12.90 14.28 -0.82
CA LYS A 202 -13.27 13.09 -1.58
C LYS A 202 -12.58 13.07 -2.94
N THR A 203 -11.89 11.98 -3.23
CA THR A 203 -11.27 11.70 -4.52
C THR A 203 -11.86 10.40 -5.07
N VAL A 204 -12.20 10.38 -6.36
CA VAL A 204 -12.73 9.18 -7.03
C VAL A 204 -11.81 8.82 -8.19
N ILE A 205 -11.45 7.55 -8.27
CA ILE A 205 -10.67 6.97 -9.37
C ILE A 205 -11.60 6.06 -10.17
N LEU A 206 -11.87 6.43 -11.43
CA LEU A 206 -12.82 5.72 -12.31
C LEU A 206 -12.13 5.18 -13.56
N SER A 207 -12.48 3.95 -13.93
CA SER A 207 -12.14 3.40 -15.24
C SER A 207 -13.22 3.68 -16.29
N ASP A 208 -13.00 3.21 -17.53
CA ASP A 208 -14.07 3.12 -18.52
C ASP A 208 -15.20 2.18 -18.05
N PHE A 209 -16.43 2.54 -18.41
CA PHE A 209 -17.61 1.68 -18.33
C PHE A 209 -17.79 0.96 -19.67
N LEU A 210 -17.60 -0.37 -19.67
CA LEU A 210 -17.54 -1.16 -20.91
C LEU A 210 -18.91 -1.61 -21.43
N GLN A 211 -19.98 -1.51 -20.63
CA GLN A 211 -21.29 -2.13 -20.89
C GLN A 211 -22.45 -1.17 -20.67
N SER A 212 -22.45 -0.02 -21.38
CA SER A 212 -23.50 1.00 -21.28
C SER A 212 -24.35 1.01 -22.54
N SER A 213 -25.68 1.04 -22.36
CA SER A 213 -26.66 1.20 -23.44
C SER A 213 -26.76 2.63 -23.99
N SER A 214 -26.18 3.61 -23.30
CA SER A 214 -26.19 5.03 -23.66
C SER A 214 -24.88 5.45 -24.34
N SER A 215 -24.90 6.54 -25.12
CA SER A 215 -23.67 7.10 -25.68
C SER A 215 -22.72 7.60 -24.59
N ASP A 216 -21.42 7.46 -24.81
CA ASP A 216 -20.39 7.80 -23.82
C ASP A 216 -20.52 9.24 -23.31
N THR A 217 -20.86 10.19 -24.19
CA THR A 217 -21.04 11.59 -23.81
C THR A 217 -22.18 11.78 -22.82
N VAL A 218 -23.32 11.10 -23.00
CA VAL A 218 -24.47 11.20 -22.08
C VAL A 218 -24.12 10.52 -20.75
N LEU A 219 -23.57 9.32 -20.82
CA LEU A 219 -23.18 8.54 -19.65
C LEU A 219 -22.20 9.30 -18.75
N TYR A 220 -21.10 9.81 -19.32
CA TYR A 220 -20.08 10.48 -18.52
C TYR A 220 -20.53 11.86 -18.06
N GLN A 221 -21.46 12.53 -18.74
CA GLN A 221 -22.09 13.74 -18.22
C GLN A 221 -22.88 13.43 -16.94
N GLU A 222 -23.73 12.40 -16.94
CA GLU A 222 -24.49 11.98 -15.76
C GLU A 222 -23.57 11.59 -14.59
N ILE A 223 -22.44 10.94 -14.89
CA ILE A 223 -21.42 10.61 -13.88
C ILE A 223 -20.78 11.88 -13.30
N LEU A 224 -20.40 12.84 -14.14
CA LEU A 224 -19.79 14.10 -13.67
C LEU A 224 -20.76 14.90 -12.80
N ASP A 225 -22.03 14.97 -13.19
CA ASP A 225 -23.09 15.63 -12.42
C ASP A 225 -23.28 14.94 -11.06
N SER A 226 -23.33 13.60 -11.05
CA SER A 226 -23.42 12.83 -9.81
C SER A 226 -22.21 13.01 -8.88
N LEU A 227 -21.00 13.11 -9.42
CA LEU A 227 -19.79 13.36 -8.63
C LEU A 227 -19.84 14.76 -7.99
N ALA A 228 -20.31 15.75 -8.73
CA ALA A 228 -20.50 17.11 -8.22
C ALA A 228 -21.58 17.17 -7.13
N ASP A 229 -22.72 16.50 -7.33
CA ASP A 229 -23.82 16.42 -6.33
C ASP A 229 -23.34 15.80 -5.02
N GLN A 230 -22.46 14.80 -5.10
CA GLN A 230 -21.83 14.16 -3.94
C GLN A 230 -20.62 14.93 -3.40
N GLN A 231 -20.36 16.15 -3.87
CA GLN A 231 -19.26 17.02 -3.46
C GLN A 231 -17.90 16.32 -3.55
N VAL A 232 -17.66 15.60 -4.65
CA VAL A 232 -16.34 15.06 -4.96
C VAL A 232 -15.43 16.20 -5.39
N ALA A 233 -14.24 16.27 -4.80
CA ALA A 233 -13.27 17.34 -5.05
C ALA A 233 -12.36 17.02 -6.25
N GLU A 234 -12.10 15.73 -6.48
CA GLU A 234 -11.19 15.27 -7.53
C GLU A 234 -11.64 13.96 -8.17
N LEU A 235 -11.57 13.91 -9.50
CA LEU A 235 -11.75 12.72 -10.33
C LEU A 235 -10.43 12.40 -11.04
N LEU A 236 -9.95 11.17 -10.86
CA LEU A 236 -8.86 10.57 -11.62
C LEU A 236 -9.48 9.58 -12.61
N ALA A 237 -9.64 10.01 -13.85
CA ALA A 237 -10.26 9.23 -14.92
C ALA A 237 -9.19 8.43 -15.67
N ILE A 238 -9.34 7.11 -15.77
CA ILE A 238 -8.35 6.22 -16.40
C ILE A 238 -9.02 5.33 -17.45
N GLY A 239 -8.72 5.60 -18.71
CA GLY A 239 -9.21 4.83 -19.85
C GLY A 239 -9.48 5.71 -21.07
N PRO A 240 -9.44 5.13 -22.27
CA PRO A 240 -9.61 5.88 -23.50
C PRO A 240 -11.02 6.44 -23.68
N ARG A 241 -12.08 5.73 -23.26
CA ARG A 241 -13.48 6.21 -23.45
C ARG A 241 -13.79 7.37 -22.52
N ILE A 242 -13.47 7.24 -21.23
CA ILE A 242 -13.70 8.28 -20.23
C ILE A 242 -12.86 9.52 -20.54
N SER A 243 -11.61 9.35 -20.96
CA SER A 243 -10.72 10.48 -21.33
C SER A 243 -11.22 11.22 -22.56
N ALA A 244 -11.65 10.50 -23.60
CA ALA A 244 -12.24 11.10 -24.80
C ALA A 244 -13.55 11.83 -24.50
N ALA A 245 -14.43 11.23 -23.69
CA ALA A 245 -15.71 11.82 -23.31
C ALA A 245 -15.53 13.09 -22.46
N ILE A 246 -14.65 13.06 -21.45
CA ILE A 246 -14.33 14.25 -20.63
C ILE A 246 -13.76 15.37 -21.51
N THR A 247 -12.92 15.05 -22.48
CA THR A 247 -12.37 16.03 -23.43
C THR A 247 -13.48 16.67 -24.27
N ALA A 248 -14.44 15.87 -24.75
CA ALA A 248 -15.61 16.38 -25.48
C ALA A 248 -16.55 17.22 -24.60
N LEU A 249 -16.58 16.95 -23.30
CA LEU A 249 -17.43 17.61 -22.30
C LEU A 249 -16.76 18.81 -21.61
N ALA A 250 -15.56 19.23 -22.00
CA ALA A 250 -14.76 20.24 -21.29
C ALA A 250 -15.49 21.59 -21.03
N GLY A 251 -16.53 21.93 -21.81
CA GLY A 251 -17.38 23.11 -21.59
C GLY A 251 -18.52 22.96 -20.58
N HIS A 252 -18.80 21.74 -20.12
CA HIS A 252 -19.90 21.37 -19.21
C HIS A 252 -19.40 20.76 -17.89
N THR A 253 -18.09 20.79 -17.65
CA THR A 253 -17.49 20.25 -16.44
C THR A 253 -17.84 21.12 -15.21
N PRO A 254 -18.35 20.53 -14.11
CA PRO A 254 -18.62 21.26 -12.89
C PRO A 254 -17.37 21.94 -12.32
N VAL A 255 -17.45 23.23 -12.00
CA VAL A 255 -16.31 24.05 -11.52
C VAL A 255 -15.70 23.53 -10.21
N SER A 256 -16.50 22.83 -9.40
CA SER A 256 -16.08 22.26 -8.11
C SER A 256 -15.23 20.98 -8.23
N LEU A 257 -15.17 20.36 -9.41
CA LEU A 257 -14.54 19.06 -9.61
C LEU A 257 -13.24 19.21 -10.40
N ARG A 258 -12.10 18.87 -9.78
CA ARG A 258 -10.82 18.76 -10.48
C ARG A 258 -10.74 17.43 -11.19
N ILE A 259 -10.36 17.43 -12.47
CA ILE A 259 -10.31 16.20 -13.28
C ILE A 259 -8.92 16.03 -13.88
N THR A 260 -8.35 14.84 -13.70
CA THR A 260 -7.11 14.42 -14.37
C THR A 260 -7.38 13.13 -15.14
N CYS A 261 -6.97 13.09 -16.41
CA CYS A 261 -7.20 11.95 -17.30
C CYS A 261 -5.90 11.18 -17.57
N TYR A 262 -6.01 9.86 -17.67
CA TYR A 262 -4.96 8.93 -18.05
C TYR A 262 -5.52 7.95 -19.08
N GLU A 263 -4.77 7.68 -20.15
CA GLU A 263 -5.23 6.76 -21.20
C GLU A 263 -5.18 5.29 -20.72
N VAL A 264 -4.20 4.96 -19.88
CA VAL A 264 -3.97 3.60 -19.36
C VAL A 264 -3.51 3.62 -17.90
N THR A 265 -3.79 2.54 -17.17
CA THR A 265 -3.42 2.36 -15.76
C THR A 265 -1.93 2.61 -15.50
N ASP A 266 -1.03 2.10 -16.35
CA ASP A 266 0.42 2.28 -16.22
C ASP A 266 0.85 3.75 -16.19
N GLN A 267 0.15 4.62 -16.93
CA GLN A 267 0.46 6.04 -16.96
C GLN A 267 0.18 6.67 -15.59
N PHE A 268 -0.95 6.31 -14.97
CA PHE A 268 -1.27 6.70 -13.61
C PHE A 268 -0.21 6.19 -12.64
N LEU A 269 0.13 4.89 -12.67
CA LEU A 269 1.10 4.27 -11.77
C LEU A 269 2.48 4.97 -11.79
N ARG A 270 2.98 5.36 -12.97
CA ARG A 270 4.26 6.08 -13.11
C ARG A 270 4.20 7.51 -12.56
N SER A 271 3.04 8.15 -12.69
CA SER A 271 2.80 9.51 -12.21
C SER A 271 2.45 9.58 -10.72
N PHE A 272 2.11 8.44 -10.11
CA PHE A 272 1.67 8.37 -8.72
C PHE A 272 2.71 8.96 -7.76
N ARG A 273 2.27 9.84 -6.88
CA ARG A 273 3.08 10.41 -5.80
C ARG A 273 2.28 10.33 -4.50
N ALA A 274 2.77 9.53 -3.55
CA ALA A 274 2.12 9.36 -2.25
C ALA A 274 1.80 10.70 -1.57
N SER A 275 2.73 11.67 -1.65
CA SER A 275 2.59 13.01 -1.04
C SER A 275 1.43 13.85 -1.57
N ALA A 276 0.88 13.54 -2.75
CA ALA A 276 -0.27 14.25 -3.31
C ALA A 276 -1.59 13.90 -2.60
N PHE A 277 -1.62 12.78 -1.87
CA PHE A 277 -2.79 12.27 -1.18
C PHE A 277 -2.57 12.36 0.32
N ARG A 278 -3.41 13.13 1.01
CA ARG A 278 -3.36 13.29 2.47
C ARG A 278 -4.75 13.69 2.98
N ASP A 279 -5.17 13.09 4.10
CA ASP A 279 -6.43 13.40 4.77
C ASP A 279 -7.66 13.32 3.84
N GLN A 280 -7.63 12.38 2.89
CA GLN A 280 -8.65 12.17 1.87
C GLN A 280 -9.38 10.84 2.05
N ILE A 281 -10.60 10.75 1.53
CA ILE A 281 -11.25 9.47 1.24
C ILE A 281 -11.20 9.22 -0.26
N ILE A 282 -10.73 8.05 -0.65
CA ILE A 282 -10.43 7.69 -2.03
C ILE A 282 -11.28 6.50 -2.42
N LEU A 283 -12.20 6.67 -3.37
CA LEU A 283 -12.96 5.58 -3.95
C LEU A 283 -12.25 5.08 -5.21
N VAL A 284 -11.89 3.80 -5.26
CA VAL A 284 -11.31 3.15 -6.44
C VAL A 284 -12.39 2.26 -7.06
N LYS A 285 -12.89 2.64 -8.24
CA LYS A 285 -13.92 1.87 -8.95
C LYS A 285 -13.53 1.68 -10.41
N GLY A 286 -13.55 0.43 -10.86
CA GLY A 286 -13.17 0.14 -12.25
C GLY A 286 -13.61 -1.25 -12.73
N ALA A 287 -13.66 -1.39 -14.05
CA ALA A 287 -13.86 -2.67 -14.70
C ALA A 287 -12.59 -3.52 -14.58
N ARG A 288 -12.77 -4.83 -14.42
CA ARG A 288 -11.68 -5.78 -14.15
C ARG A 288 -10.52 -5.76 -15.15
N VAL A 289 -10.75 -5.36 -16.40
CA VAL A 289 -9.70 -5.27 -17.43
C VAL A 289 -8.65 -4.18 -17.14
N PHE A 290 -8.98 -3.19 -16.31
CA PHE A 290 -8.09 -2.07 -15.98
C PHE A 290 -7.15 -2.36 -14.81
N HIS A 291 -7.30 -3.51 -14.14
CA HIS A 291 -6.42 -3.94 -13.06
C HIS A 291 -6.29 -2.94 -11.89
N PHE A 292 -7.40 -2.26 -11.55
CA PHE A 292 -7.42 -1.24 -10.49
C PHE A 292 -7.10 -1.79 -9.08
N GLU A 293 -7.06 -3.10 -8.90
CA GLU A 293 -6.47 -3.72 -7.71
C GLU A 293 -5.02 -3.28 -7.48
N GLU A 294 -4.27 -2.97 -8.52
CA GLU A 294 -2.90 -2.46 -8.43
C GLU A 294 -2.87 -1.02 -7.91
N ILE A 295 -3.84 -0.19 -8.34
CA ILE A 295 -4.03 1.16 -7.81
C ILE A 295 -4.42 1.12 -6.34
N ALA A 296 -5.38 0.26 -5.98
CA ALA A 296 -5.81 0.12 -4.59
C ALA A 296 -4.64 -0.28 -3.67
N ARG A 297 -3.74 -1.15 -4.14
CA ARG A 297 -2.51 -1.55 -3.41
C ARG A 297 -1.52 -0.40 -3.18
N LEU A 298 -1.45 0.59 -4.08
CA LEU A 298 -0.60 1.77 -3.87
C LEU A 298 -1.04 2.61 -2.69
N PHE A 299 -2.36 2.68 -2.49
CA PHE A 299 -2.94 3.42 -1.39
C PHE A 299 -3.05 2.60 -0.11
N GLU A 300 -3.09 1.27 -0.19
CA GLU A 300 -3.23 0.39 0.97
C GLU A 300 -2.08 0.55 1.97
N PHE A 301 -2.44 0.83 3.22
CA PHE A 301 -1.51 0.81 4.33
C PHE A 301 -1.08 -0.65 4.58
N LYS A 302 0.13 -1.02 4.16
CA LYS A 302 0.67 -2.39 4.30
C LYS A 302 0.73 -2.82 5.77
N ARG A 303 -0.33 -3.46 6.30
CA ARG A 303 -0.31 -4.17 7.59
C ARG A 303 0.15 -5.62 7.39
N HIS A 304 1.47 -5.83 7.39
CA HIS A 304 2.06 -7.08 7.86
C HIS A 304 2.66 -6.77 9.24
N GLN A 305 1.95 -7.08 10.34
CA GLN A 305 2.38 -6.64 11.67
C GLN A 305 3.51 -7.51 12.26
N THR A 306 4.73 -7.23 11.81
CA THR A 306 5.87 -7.06 12.72
C THR A 306 6.06 -5.55 12.84
N LEU A 307 5.75 -4.98 14.01
CA LEU A 307 5.91 -3.55 14.26
C LEU A 307 7.22 -3.32 15.00
N LEU A 308 8.10 -2.48 14.43
CA LEU A 308 9.28 -1.96 15.11
C LEU A 308 9.01 -0.52 15.53
N GLU A 309 8.71 -0.32 16.82
CA GLU A 309 8.55 1.02 17.39
C GLU A 309 9.90 1.55 17.88
N ILE A 310 10.24 2.77 17.49
CA ILE A 310 11.52 3.37 17.84
C ILE A 310 11.30 4.65 18.62
N ASN A 311 11.80 4.62 19.85
CA ASN A 311 11.73 5.76 20.74
C ASN A 311 12.86 6.74 20.41
N LEU A 312 12.53 7.78 19.64
CA LEU A 312 13.49 8.83 19.26
C LEU A 312 14.09 9.55 20.48
N ARG A 313 13.37 9.62 21.61
CA ARG A 313 13.94 10.18 22.85
C ARG A 313 15.04 9.29 23.43
N ALA A 314 14.91 7.97 23.30
CA ALA A 314 15.94 7.02 23.72
C ALA A 314 17.20 7.18 22.84
N ILE A 315 17.04 7.33 21.53
CA ILE A 315 18.17 7.63 20.63
C ILE A 315 18.91 8.90 21.07
N VAL A 316 18.20 9.99 21.33
CA VAL A 316 18.80 11.25 21.83
C VAL A 316 19.50 11.06 23.17
N HIS A 317 18.89 10.31 24.08
CA HIS A 317 19.50 9.99 25.37
C HIS A 317 20.82 9.23 25.18
N ASN A 318 20.83 8.21 24.33
CA ASN A 318 22.01 7.39 24.06
C ASN A 318 23.14 8.21 23.44
N VAL A 319 22.86 9.06 22.44
CA VAL A 319 23.88 9.97 21.87
C VAL A 319 24.54 10.82 22.95
N LYS A 320 23.74 11.44 23.82
CA LYS A 320 24.27 12.26 24.92
C LYS A 320 25.10 11.44 25.91
N PHE A 321 24.66 10.23 26.22
CA PHE A 321 25.37 9.32 27.10
C PHE A 321 26.79 9.01 26.61
N TYR A 322 26.97 8.79 25.29
CA TYR A 322 28.31 8.62 24.71
C TYR A 322 29.08 9.95 24.62
N GLN A 323 28.42 11.06 24.22
CA GLN A 323 29.06 12.39 24.19
C GLN A 323 29.67 12.78 25.54
N GLU A 324 29.01 12.46 26.65
CA GLU A 324 29.50 12.75 28.01
C GLU A 324 30.73 11.93 28.43
N ARG A 325 31.01 10.82 27.74
CA ARG A 325 32.15 9.93 28.03
C ARG A 325 33.36 10.18 27.15
N LEU A 326 33.15 10.87 26.03
CA LEU A 326 34.20 11.24 25.10
C LEU A 326 34.88 12.54 25.54
N LYS A 327 36.13 12.71 25.13
CA LYS A 327 36.84 13.98 25.23
C LYS A 327 36.09 15.03 24.41
N PRO A 328 36.03 16.29 24.86
CA PRO A 328 35.27 17.35 24.17
C PRO A 328 35.66 17.60 22.70
N ALA A 329 36.88 17.23 22.30
CA ALA A 329 37.38 17.41 20.94
C ALA A 329 37.06 16.23 20.00
N THR A 330 36.64 15.09 20.55
CA THR A 330 36.41 13.87 19.80
C THR A 330 35.08 13.94 19.06
N LYS A 331 35.13 13.65 17.76
CA LYS A 331 33.96 13.65 16.91
C LYS A 331 33.15 12.37 17.03
N ILE A 332 31.86 12.44 16.70
CA ILE A 332 31.00 11.27 16.59
C ILE A 332 30.52 11.11 15.16
N MET A 333 30.79 9.94 14.59
CA MET A 333 30.11 9.42 13.42
C MET A 333 29.00 8.48 13.86
N ALA A 334 27.74 8.83 13.60
CA ALA A 334 26.61 7.95 13.87
C ALA A 334 26.33 7.06 12.66
N MET A 335 26.29 5.74 12.89
CA MET A 335 26.00 4.77 11.85
C MET A 335 24.49 4.60 11.71
N VAL A 336 23.93 5.10 10.60
CA VAL A 336 22.51 5.04 10.25
C VAL A 336 22.22 4.06 9.11
N LYS A 337 23.14 3.12 8.88
CA LYS A 337 23.03 2.03 7.90
C LYS A 337 21.79 1.15 8.10
N ALA A 338 21.37 0.45 7.04
CA ALA A 338 20.17 -0.38 6.99
C ALA A 338 18.88 0.41 7.29
N PHE A 339 18.76 1.62 6.73
CA PHE A 339 17.67 2.57 7.04
C PHE A 339 17.50 2.83 8.55
N ALA A 340 18.62 3.01 9.24
CA ALA A 340 18.68 3.07 10.70
C ALA A 340 18.07 1.81 11.37
N TYR A 341 18.38 0.63 10.83
CA TYR A 341 17.84 -0.67 11.24
C TYR A 341 16.31 -0.79 11.09
N GLY A 342 15.75 -0.21 10.01
CA GLY A 342 14.32 -0.27 9.68
C GLY A 342 13.47 0.85 10.30
N ALA A 343 14.12 1.92 10.75
CA ALA A 343 13.54 2.97 11.58
C ALA A 343 13.06 4.23 10.87
N GLY A 344 13.48 4.41 9.62
CA GLY A 344 13.43 5.71 8.94
C GLY A 344 14.76 6.45 9.11
N GLY A 345 15.67 6.26 8.16
CA GLY A 345 17.02 6.83 8.21
C GLY A 345 17.03 8.36 8.23
N ALA A 346 16.06 9.00 7.54
CA ALA A 346 15.96 10.46 7.44
C ALA A 346 15.55 11.11 8.77
N GLU A 347 14.57 10.55 9.47
CA GLU A 347 14.07 11.05 10.75
C GLU A 347 15.16 10.98 11.83
N ILE A 348 15.85 9.84 11.91
CA ILE A 348 16.96 9.66 12.85
C ILE A 348 18.10 10.61 12.48
N ALA A 349 18.54 10.64 11.22
CA ALA A 349 19.60 11.55 10.78
C ALA A 349 19.29 13.03 11.09
N GLY A 350 18.03 13.46 10.93
CA GLY A 350 17.59 14.82 11.23
C GLY A 350 17.74 15.16 12.71
N ILE A 351 17.36 14.22 13.59
CA ILE A 351 17.52 14.36 15.03
C ILE A 351 18.99 14.36 15.44
N LEU A 352 19.79 13.46 14.87
CA LEU A 352 21.23 13.39 15.14
C LEU A 352 21.96 14.66 14.73
N GLN A 353 21.60 15.24 13.58
CA GLN A 353 22.10 16.54 13.14
C GLN A 353 21.75 17.66 14.14
N PHE A 354 20.53 17.68 14.67
CA PHE A 354 20.14 18.65 15.69
C PHE A 354 20.89 18.46 17.01
N HIS A 355 21.25 17.22 17.35
CA HIS A 355 22.01 16.86 18.54
C HIS A 355 23.54 16.83 18.36
N GLN A 356 24.04 17.53 17.32
CA GLN A 356 25.47 17.80 17.10
C GLN A 356 26.33 16.54 16.93
N VAL A 357 25.82 15.54 16.23
CA VAL A 357 26.67 14.50 15.62
C VAL A 357 27.47 15.13 14.48
N ASP A 358 28.74 14.77 14.33
CA ASP A 358 29.65 15.37 13.34
C ASP A 358 29.53 14.74 11.95
N TYR A 359 29.29 13.43 11.89
CA TYR A 359 29.29 12.63 10.67
C TYR A 359 28.17 11.59 10.69
N LEU A 360 27.68 11.20 9.52
CA LEU A 360 26.81 10.03 9.36
C LEU A 360 27.51 8.98 8.52
N GLY A 361 27.30 7.70 8.87
CA GLY A 361 27.76 6.56 8.08
C GLY A 361 26.59 5.73 7.57
N VAL A 362 26.55 5.47 6.26
CA VAL A 362 25.56 4.62 5.58
C VAL A 362 26.24 3.43 4.91
N ALA A 363 25.50 2.34 4.65
CA ALA A 363 26.08 1.17 3.98
C ALA A 363 26.29 1.43 2.49
N TYR A 364 25.28 1.99 1.83
CA TYR A 364 25.23 2.14 0.37
C TYR A 364 24.88 3.59 -0.02
N ALA A 365 25.17 3.95 -1.27
CA ALA A 365 24.97 5.31 -1.76
C ALA A 365 23.49 5.72 -1.78
N ASP A 366 22.57 4.80 -2.08
CA ASP A 366 21.13 5.05 -2.11
C ASP A 366 20.58 5.52 -0.75
N GLU A 367 21.05 4.93 0.35
CA GLU A 367 20.74 5.40 1.70
C GLU A 367 21.19 6.86 1.90
N GLY A 368 22.41 7.20 1.46
CA GLY A 368 22.94 8.56 1.53
C GLY A 368 22.17 9.56 0.66
N VAL A 369 21.76 9.14 -0.53
CA VAL A 369 20.90 9.92 -1.45
C VAL A 369 19.58 10.28 -0.76
N GLU A 370 18.94 9.32 -0.09
CA GLU A 370 17.69 9.58 0.63
C GLU A 370 17.89 10.55 1.80
N LEU A 371 19.00 10.46 2.54
CA LEU A 371 19.33 11.46 3.57
C LEU A 371 19.48 12.87 2.97
N ARG A 372 20.11 12.99 1.81
CA ARG A 372 20.31 14.29 1.14
C ARG A 372 18.99 14.86 0.63
N LYS A 373 18.13 14.04 0.02
CA LYS A 373 16.77 14.45 -0.38
C LYS A 373 15.93 14.90 0.82
N ALA A 374 16.15 14.32 1.99
CA ALA A 374 15.53 14.73 3.26
C ALA A 374 16.13 16.01 3.87
N GLY A 375 17.13 16.63 3.23
CA GLY A 375 17.72 17.90 3.67
C GLY A 375 18.83 17.77 4.72
N ILE A 376 19.39 16.58 4.91
CA ILE A 376 20.54 16.36 5.81
C ILE A 376 21.80 17.00 5.21
N LYS A 377 22.51 17.79 6.01
CA LYS A 377 23.68 18.57 5.63
C LYS A 377 24.99 18.08 6.26
N LEU A 378 24.93 17.19 7.24
CA LEU A 378 26.13 16.55 7.78
C LEU A 378 26.91 15.82 6.67
N PRO A 379 28.24 15.72 6.77
CA PRO A 379 29.02 14.79 5.96
C PRO A 379 28.48 13.36 6.08
N VAL A 380 28.39 12.65 4.96
CA VAL A 380 27.85 11.29 4.89
C VAL A 380 28.89 10.39 4.23
N MET A 381 29.42 9.46 5.01
CA MET A 381 30.34 8.43 4.55
C MET A 381 29.58 7.20 4.05
N VAL A 382 29.90 6.73 2.85
CA VAL A 382 29.36 5.49 2.26
C VAL A 382 30.39 4.38 2.43
N ILE A 383 30.09 3.37 3.25
CA ILE A 383 31.04 2.32 3.64
C ILE A 383 31.33 1.32 2.51
N ASN A 384 30.34 1.02 1.67
CA ASN A 384 30.51 0.05 0.59
C ASN A 384 30.15 0.67 -0.77
N PRO A 385 30.96 1.61 -1.29
CA PRO A 385 30.70 2.23 -2.58
C PRO A 385 31.07 1.27 -3.71
N GLU A 386 30.28 1.31 -4.78
CA GLU A 386 30.52 0.52 -5.99
C GLU A 386 30.60 1.45 -7.21
N PRO A 387 31.34 1.09 -8.28
CA PRO A 387 31.47 1.93 -9.47
C PRO A 387 30.14 2.40 -10.08
N ALA A 388 29.10 1.55 -10.03
CA ALA A 388 27.76 1.89 -10.50
C ALA A 388 27.09 3.02 -9.70
N SER A 389 27.58 3.32 -8.50
CA SER A 389 27.04 4.34 -7.60
C SER A 389 27.82 5.66 -7.60
N PHE A 390 28.95 5.75 -8.34
CA PHE A 390 29.83 6.92 -8.28
C PHE A 390 29.14 8.23 -8.70
N GLU A 391 28.29 8.19 -9.73
CA GLU A 391 27.49 9.35 -10.16
C GLU A 391 26.62 9.85 -9.00
N SER A 392 25.89 8.94 -8.34
CA SER A 392 25.06 9.28 -7.17
C SER A 392 25.87 9.81 -5.99
N ILE A 393 27.08 9.31 -5.77
CA ILE A 393 27.97 9.81 -4.71
C ILE A 393 28.33 11.27 -4.95
N ILE A 394 28.67 11.64 -6.19
CA ILE A 394 29.04 13.00 -6.56
C ILE A 394 27.83 13.93 -6.53
N ASP A 395 26.73 13.55 -7.22
CA ASP A 395 25.52 14.37 -7.35
C ASP A 395 24.92 14.76 -5.99
N TYR A 396 25.07 13.87 -5.00
CA TYR A 396 24.53 14.07 -3.66
C TYR A 396 25.60 14.41 -2.62
N ASN A 397 26.84 14.71 -3.03
CA ASN A 397 27.94 15.13 -2.17
C ASN A 397 28.13 14.19 -0.97
N LEU A 398 28.29 12.90 -1.28
CA LEU A 398 28.61 11.80 -0.37
C LEU A 398 30.11 11.51 -0.42
N GLU A 399 30.67 10.94 0.64
CA GLU A 399 32.10 10.66 0.78
C GLU A 399 32.33 9.13 0.74
N PRO A 400 32.97 8.57 -0.30
CA PRO A 400 33.17 7.13 -0.41
C PRO A 400 34.29 6.64 0.51
N ASP A 401 34.09 5.45 1.06
CA ASP A 401 35.13 4.62 1.64
C ASP A 401 35.88 3.83 0.57
N LEU A 402 37.18 4.03 0.46
CA LEU A 402 38.03 3.30 -0.46
C LEU A 402 38.85 2.29 0.35
N TYR A 403 38.72 1.02 -0.01
CA TYR A 403 39.31 -0.09 0.74
C TYR A 403 40.12 -1.06 -0.14
N SER A 404 40.26 -0.78 -1.44
CA SER A 404 41.13 -1.55 -2.35
C SER A 404 41.76 -0.66 -3.42
N MET A 405 42.89 -1.10 -3.98
CA MET A 405 43.56 -0.38 -5.07
C MET A 405 42.69 -0.28 -6.32
N GLU A 406 41.93 -1.32 -6.62
CA GLU A 406 41.04 -1.34 -7.79
C GLU A 406 39.93 -0.29 -7.66
N LEU A 407 39.33 -0.19 -6.48
CA LEU A 407 38.27 0.78 -6.19
C LEU A 407 38.82 2.21 -6.16
N LEU A 408 40.00 2.40 -5.56
CA LEU A 408 40.71 3.67 -5.55
C LEU A 408 40.98 4.17 -6.97
N ASP A 409 41.50 3.31 -7.84
CA ASP A 409 41.84 3.63 -9.23
C ASP A 409 40.58 3.95 -10.04
N ALA A 410 39.53 3.16 -9.87
CA ALA A 410 38.25 3.38 -10.54
C ALA A 410 37.62 4.72 -10.11
N PHE A 411 37.63 5.03 -8.82
CA PHE A 411 37.05 6.28 -8.31
C PHE A 411 37.89 7.49 -8.73
N GLU A 412 39.23 7.42 -8.62
CA GLU A 412 40.13 8.48 -9.09
C GLU A 412 39.93 8.78 -10.58
N GLN A 413 39.82 7.74 -11.41
CA GLN A 413 39.55 7.88 -12.83
C GLN A 413 38.20 8.58 -13.07
N PHE A 414 37.18 8.21 -12.31
CA PHE A 414 35.84 8.79 -12.43
C PHE A 414 35.83 10.28 -12.06
N VAL A 415 36.34 10.66 -10.89
CA VAL A 415 36.38 12.08 -10.48
C VAL A 415 37.26 12.94 -11.40
N ARG A 416 38.28 12.33 -12.02
CA ARG A 416 39.11 12.97 -13.04
C ARG A 416 38.33 13.25 -14.33
N GLN A 417 37.46 12.33 -14.75
CA GLN A 417 36.61 12.51 -15.93
C GLN A 417 35.55 13.60 -15.69
N GLU A 418 34.99 13.65 -14.48
CA GLU A 418 34.04 14.68 -14.04
C GLU A 418 34.71 16.04 -13.75
N GLY A 419 36.04 16.09 -13.71
CA GLY A 419 36.79 17.33 -13.49
C GLY A 419 36.68 17.87 -12.06
N LEU A 420 36.60 17.00 -11.06
CA LEU A 420 36.40 17.34 -9.65
C LEU A 420 37.67 17.10 -8.83
N PRO A 421 38.60 18.08 -8.76
CA PRO A 421 39.83 17.94 -7.99
C PRO A 421 39.57 17.98 -6.48
N GLY A 422 40.33 17.18 -5.74
CA GLY A 422 40.29 17.12 -4.27
C GLY A 422 38.98 16.60 -3.68
N TYR A 423 38.31 15.65 -4.35
CA TYR A 423 37.08 15.02 -3.85
C TYR A 423 37.35 14.29 -2.52
N PRO A 424 36.52 14.49 -1.48
CA PRO A 424 36.73 13.89 -0.17
C PRO A 424 36.56 12.37 -0.20
N VAL A 425 37.52 11.63 0.35
CA VAL A 425 37.49 10.17 0.45
C VAL A 425 37.95 9.69 1.82
N HIS A 426 37.50 8.50 2.22
CA HIS A 426 37.95 7.82 3.41
C HIS A 426 38.77 6.58 3.02
N LEU A 427 39.74 6.21 3.85
CA LEU A 427 40.58 5.03 3.62
C LEU A 427 40.43 4.04 4.78
N GLU A 428 39.97 2.83 4.47
CA GLU A 428 39.93 1.72 5.43
C GLU A 428 41.24 0.90 5.38
N ILE A 429 41.84 0.64 6.54
CA ILE A 429 43.02 -0.20 6.69
C ILE A 429 42.61 -1.53 7.30
N GLU A 430 43.03 -2.63 6.68
CA GLU A 430 42.81 -3.97 7.22
C GLU A 430 43.82 -4.26 8.34
N THR A 431 43.32 -4.57 9.53
CA THR A 431 44.13 -4.77 10.75
C THR A 431 43.87 -6.11 11.44
N GLY A 432 43.01 -6.95 10.89
CA GLY A 432 42.68 -8.27 11.44
C GLY A 432 41.23 -8.73 11.26
N MET A 433 40.31 -7.85 10.84
CA MET A 433 38.91 -8.21 10.62
C MET A 433 38.73 -9.09 9.37
N ASN A 434 39.67 -9.02 8.42
CA ASN A 434 39.67 -9.75 7.14
C ASN A 434 38.37 -9.57 6.35
N ARG A 435 37.92 -8.32 6.21
CA ARG A 435 36.64 -8.00 5.59
C ARG A 435 36.79 -6.96 4.50
N LEU A 436 37.29 -5.78 4.87
CA LEU A 436 37.52 -4.65 3.98
C LEU A 436 38.74 -3.89 4.50
N GLY A 437 39.52 -3.34 3.58
CA GLY A 437 40.61 -2.43 3.87
C GLY A 437 41.88 -2.76 3.11
N PHE A 438 42.74 -1.77 2.97
CA PHE A 438 44.06 -1.96 2.41
C PHE A 438 44.91 -2.79 3.36
N GLU A 439 45.56 -3.82 2.83
CA GLU A 439 46.51 -4.62 3.60
C GLU A 439 47.72 -3.78 3.99
N ALA A 440 48.37 -4.13 5.11
CA ALA A 440 49.61 -3.48 5.57
C ALA A 440 50.71 -3.43 4.48
N SER A 441 50.72 -4.43 3.58
CA SER A 441 51.64 -4.54 2.44
C SER A 441 51.41 -3.46 1.37
N GLN A 442 50.18 -2.95 1.27
CA GLN A 442 49.74 -1.99 0.25
C GLN A 442 49.86 -0.53 0.71
N VAL A 443 49.99 -0.28 2.02
CA VAL A 443 49.94 1.07 2.62
C VAL A 443 50.97 2.03 2.05
N ASP A 444 52.21 1.59 1.80
CA ASP A 444 53.26 2.45 1.24
C ASP A 444 52.91 2.88 -0.19
N THR A 445 52.45 1.94 -1.02
CA THR A 445 51.97 2.19 -2.38
C THR A 445 50.75 3.12 -2.38
N LEU A 446 49.82 2.92 -1.44
CA LEU A 446 48.62 3.74 -1.29
C LEU A 446 48.99 5.18 -0.94
N ALA A 447 49.87 5.36 0.03
CA ALA A 447 50.34 6.67 0.48
C ALA A 447 51.05 7.43 -0.64
N ASP A 448 51.91 6.75 -1.41
CA ASP A 448 52.57 7.33 -2.57
C ASP A 448 51.55 7.77 -3.64
N LYS A 449 50.59 6.90 -3.97
CA LYS A 449 49.55 7.20 -4.96
C LYS A 449 48.69 8.40 -4.57
N ILE A 450 48.15 8.40 -3.35
CA ILE A 450 47.35 9.52 -2.85
C ILE A 450 48.15 10.83 -2.84
N SER A 451 49.42 10.79 -2.41
CA SER A 451 50.25 12.00 -2.33
C SER A 451 50.51 12.66 -3.68
N GLN A 452 50.39 11.90 -4.77
CA GLN A 452 50.60 12.36 -6.14
C GLN A 452 49.28 12.70 -6.86
N SER A 453 48.14 12.33 -6.27
CA SER A 453 46.82 12.58 -6.85
C SER A 453 46.30 13.97 -6.48
N PRO A 454 46.04 14.86 -7.45
CA PRO A 454 45.31 16.10 -7.20
C PRO A 454 43.78 15.88 -7.10
N TRP A 455 43.31 14.66 -7.37
CA TRP A 455 41.89 14.35 -7.53
C TRP A 455 41.22 13.93 -6.24
N LEU A 456 41.97 13.32 -5.32
CA LEU A 456 41.43 12.80 -4.07
C LEU A 456 41.97 13.59 -2.88
N LYS A 457 41.11 13.83 -1.90
CA LYS A 457 41.46 14.44 -0.61
C LYS A 457 41.06 13.49 0.51
N VAL A 458 42.05 12.99 1.25
CA VAL A 458 41.80 12.07 2.36
C VAL A 458 41.18 12.83 3.53
N GLN A 459 39.93 12.52 3.80
CA GLN A 459 39.15 13.13 4.88
C GLN A 459 39.34 12.35 6.18
N SER A 460 39.40 11.01 6.11
CA SER A 460 39.80 10.17 7.24
C SER A 460 40.54 8.91 6.82
N VAL A 461 41.27 8.33 7.78
CA VAL A 461 41.87 6.99 7.71
C VAL A 461 41.40 6.22 8.92
N PHE A 462 40.89 5.00 8.73
CA PHE A 462 40.28 4.24 9.80
C PHE A 462 40.48 2.73 9.66
N SER A 463 40.10 2.00 10.70
CA SER A 463 40.00 0.53 10.68
C SER A 463 38.84 0.09 11.57
N HIS A 464 38.47 -1.19 11.53
CA HIS A 464 37.41 -1.78 12.35
C HIS A 464 37.96 -2.85 13.31
N LEU A 465 37.59 -2.74 14.58
CA LEU A 465 37.97 -3.71 15.61
C LEU A 465 37.11 -4.96 15.48
N ALA A 466 37.73 -6.14 15.59
CA ALA A 466 37.04 -7.41 15.33
C ALA A 466 36.23 -7.92 16.52
N ALA A 467 36.67 -7.66 17.75
CA ALA A 467 36.11 -8.26 18.98
C ALA A 467 36.17 -7.31 20.19
N SER A 468 35.95 -6.01 19.98
CA SER A 468 36.04 -5.00 21.05
C SER A 468 34.95 -5.11 22.12
N GLU A 469 33.98 -6.01 21.96
CA GLU A 469 32.96 -6.41 22.93
C GLU A 469 33.44 -7.53 23.87
N ASP A 470 34.45 -8.31 23.50
CA ASP A 470 35.01 -9.40 24.31
C ASP A 470 36.28 -8.93 25.05
N GLY A 471 36.30 -9.07 26.38
CA GLY A 471 37.48 -8.73 27.19
C GLY A 471 38.60 -9.75 27.15
N ALA A 472 38.32 -10.97 26.72
CA ALA A 472 39.36 -11.95 26.46
C ALA A 472 40.22 -11.59 25.24
N GLU A 473 39.69 -10.75 24.34
CA GLU A 473 40.33 -10.37 23.07
C GLU A 473 40.95 -8.96 23.11
N ASP A 474 41.11 -8.36 24.30
CA ASP A 474 41.70 -7.02 24.45
C ASP A 474 43.15 -6.97 23.94
N ASP A 475 43.92 -8.04 24.14
CA ASP A 475 45.30 -8.13 23.61
C ASP A 475 45.31 -8.12 22.07
N TYR A 476 44.37 -8.84 21.44
CA TYR A 476 44.22 -8.83 19.99
C TYR A 476 43.77 -7.45 19.48
N THR A 477 42.84 -6.81 20.18
CA THR A 477 42.38 -5.44 19.88
C THR A 477 43.53 -4.43 19.93
N ARG A 478 44.46 -4.58 20.88
CA ARG A 478 45.68 -3.74 20.94
C ARG A 478 46.63 -4.01 19.77
N ILE A 479 46.78 -5.26 19.34
CA ILE A 479 47.55 -5.60 18.14
C ILE A 479 46.95 -4.95 16.89
N GLN A 480 45.61 -4.97 16.74
CA GLN A 480 44.93 -4.26 15.65
C GLN A 480 45.24 -2.76 15.68
N PHE A 481 45.22 -2.17 16.86
CA PHE A 481 45.50 -0.75 17.05
C PHE A 481 46.95 -0.37 16.72
N GLU A 482 47.93 -1.17 17.15
CA GLU A 482 49.34 -0.96 16.80
C GLU A 482 49.57 -1.02 15.29
N SER A 483 48.97 -2.02 14.62
CA SER A 483 49.02 -2.15 13.16
C SER A 483 48.42 -0.93 12.45
N TYR A 484 47.25 -0.48 12.93
CA TYR A 484 46.60 0.74 12.45
C TYR A 484 47.49 1.98 12.61
N GLN A 485 48.12 2.15 13.78
CA GLN A 485 48.99 3.30 14.04
C GLN A 485 50.20 3.35 13.11
N GLU A 486 50.83 2.21 12.84
CA GLU A 486 51.96 2.14 11.89
C GLU A 486 51.51 2.47 10.46
N ALA A 487 50.32 2.01 10.04
CA ALA A 487 49.77 2.36 8.73
C ALA A 487 49.49 3.88 8.61
N VAL A 488 48.83 4.46 9.61
CA VAL A 488 48.54 5.90 9.67
C VAL A 488 49.81 6.73 9.64
N LYS A 489 50.87 6.30 10.34
CA LYS A 489 52.17 6.98 10.36
C LYS A 489 52.82 7.01 8.97
N LYS A 490 52.76 5.89 8.22
CA LYS A 490 53.24 5.83 6.83
C LYS A 490 52.46 6.78 5.92
N ILE A 491 51.13 6.79 6.04
CA ILE A 491 50.25 7.67 5.25
C ILE A 491 50.52 9.15 5.58
N ALA A 492 50.58 9.51 6.86
CA ALA A 492 50.84 10.88 7.31
C ALA A 492 52.23 11.40 6.93
N ALA A 493 53.22 10.52 6.74
CA ALA A 493 54.55 10.91 6.25
C ALA A 493 54.52 11.40 4.79
N LYS A 494 53.54 10.97 4.00
CA LYS A 494 53.38 11.33 2.57
C LYS A 494 52.31 12.41 2.37
N ILE A 495 51.20 12.33 3.10
CA ILE A 495 50.10 13.29 3.04
C ILE A 495 50.38 14.45 4.00
N ARG A 496 50.78 15.62 3.46
CA ARG A 496 51.20 16.79 4.24
C ARG A 496 50.05 17.68 4.73
N TYR A 497 48.91 17.10 5.07
CA TYR A 497 47.78 17.79 5.68
C TYR A 497 47.08 16.88 6.71
N PRO A 498 46.40 17.45 7.72
CA PRO A 498 45.72 16.64 8.72
C PRO A 498 44.47 15.97 8.15
N PHE A 499 44.22 14.74 8.60
CA PHE A 499 43.02 13.95 8.32
C PHE A 499 42.52 13.31 9.62
N ILE A 500 41.24 12.94 9.67
CA ILE A 500 40.60 12.37 10.86
C ILE A 500 41.05 10.92 11.04
N ARG A 501 41.36 10.51 12.27
CA ARG A 501 41.69 9.11 12.62
C ARG A 501 40.59 8.53 13.50
N HIS A 502 40.12 7.34 13.16
CA HIS A 502 39.10 6.63 13.95
C HIS A 502 39.27 5.12 13.90
N ILE A 503 38.95 4.43 14.99
CA ILE A 503 38.97 2.96 15.03
C ILE A 503 37.86 2.38 15.91
N SER A 504 37.48 3.10 16.96
CA SER A 504 36.48 2.68 17.94
C SER A 504 35.06 2.56 17.39
N ASN A 505 34.47 1.39 17.58
CA ASN A 505 33.02 1.10 17.48
C ASN A 505 32.35 1.28 18.87
N SER A 506 31.03 1.06 18.98
CA SER A 506 30.25 1.29 20.22
C SER A 506 30.89 0.66 21.47
N ALA A 507 31.29 -0.61 21.40
CA ALA A 507 31.90 -1.33 22.53
C ALA A 507 33.25 -0.74 22.94
N ALA A 508 34.11 -0.40 21.97
CA ALA A 508 35.41 0.20 22.24
C ALA A 508 35.30 1.59 22.87
N ILE A 509 34.27 2.39 22.51
CA ILE A 509 34.02 3.70 23.17
C ILE A 509 33.86 3.53 24.69
N MET A 510 33.19 2.45 25.11
CA MET A 510 32.91 2.19 26.52
C MET A 510 34.05 1.51 27.26
N ARG A 511 34.73 0.56 26.59
CA ARG A 511 35.68 -0.36 27.23
C ARG A 511 37.13 0.10 27.11
N LEU A 512 37.47 0.82 26.05
CA LEU A 512 38.86 1.08 25.62
C LEU A 512 39.04 2.57 25.26
N PRO A 513 38.92 3.50 26.24
CA PRO A 513 38.97 4.96 26.00
C PRO A 513 40.30 5.47 25.40
N GLU A 514 41.37 4.67 25.44
CA GLU A 514 42.63 4.95 24.76
C GLU A 514 42.53 4.87 23.22
N LEU A 515 41.53 4.18 22.67
CA LEU A 515 41.29 3.98 21.23
C LEU A 515 40.40 5.07 20.61
N GLU A 516 40.09 6.12 21.36
CA GLU A 516 39.13 7.16 21.00
C GLU A 516 39.56 8.01 19.78
N LEU A 517 40.86 8.31 19.66
CA LEU A 517 41.45 9.08 18.55
C LEU A 517 40.75 10.43 18.29
N ASP A 518 40.51 10.79 17.01
CA ASP A 518 39.91 12.06 16.60
C ASP A 518 38.39 11.94 16.40
N MET A 519 37.89 10.72 16.12
CA MET A 519 36.49 10.41 15.92
C MET A 519 36.18 8.98 16.34
N VAL A 520 34.96 8.74 16.83
CA VAL A 520 34.43 7.40 17.13
C VAL A 520 33.21 7.09 16.28
N ARG A 521 32.96 5.79 16.03
CA ARG A 521 31.81 5.33 15.24
C ARG A 521 30.77 4.68 16.14
N LEU A 522 29.69 5.40 16.40
CA LEU A 522 28.58 4.94 17.23
C LEU A 522 27.53 4.23 16.36
N GLY A 523 27.40 2.92 16.53
CA GLY A 523 26.48 2.08 15.75
C GLY A 523 25.34 1.52 16.59
N ILE A 524 25.42 0.23 16.93
CA ILE A 524 24.40 -0.47 17.71
C ILE A 524 24.13 0.15 19.09
N GLY A 525 25.13 0.79 19.70
CA GLY A 525 24.99 1.52 20.96
C GLY A 525 24.03 2.70 20.86
N LEU A 526 23.88 3.29 19.67
CA LEU A 526 22.87 4.31 19.40
C LEU A 526 21.45 3.81 19.72
N TYR A 527 21.21 2.52 19.51
CA TYR A 527 19.92 1.85 19.70
C TYR A 527 19.82 1.11 21.04
N GLY A 528 20.78 1.31 21.95
CA GLY A 528 20.77 0.72 23.28
C GLY A 528 21.20 -0.76 23.32
N ILE A 529 22.02 -1.18 22.36
CA ILE A 529 22.66 -2.51 22.33
C ILE A 529 24.16 -2.30 22.54
N ASP A 530 24.67 -2.74 23.68
CA ASP A 530 26.08 -2.69 24.09
C ASP A 530 26.70 -4.08 24.17
#